data_AF-A0A6S7ICY2-F1
#
_entry.id   AF-A0A6S7ICY2-F1
#
_cell.length_a   1.000
_cell.length_b   1.000
_cell.length_c   1.000
_cell.angle_alpha   90.00
_cell.angle_beta   90.00
_cell.angle_gamma   90.00
#
_symmetry.space_group_name_H-M   'P 1'
#
loop_
_entity.id
_entity.type
_entity.pdbx_description
1 polymer ?
#
loop_
_entity_poly.entity_id
_entity_poly.type
_entity_poly.pdbx_seq_one_letter_code
_entity_poly.pdbx_strand_id
1 'polypeptide(L)'
;TLQNRAGRIIMGYPNEHGCSEAALTALGWKTLKERRFESKAILMYKIIHRFAPTALTEIFSSASVARSHDYNLRNSDMKLYLPFPKTEYLKKSISFNGVKLWNDLPIEVRNAESLGIFNSLLCATRLSRSTSL
;
A
#
# COMPACT_ATOMS: atom_id res chain seq x y z
N THR A 1 -18.08 -0.09 7.52
CA THR A 1 -17.71 1.31 7.25
C THR A 1 -18.90 2.07 6.73
N LEU A 2 -18.87 3.41 6.75
CA LEU A 2 -19.93 4.25 6.19
C LEU A 2 -20.21 3.91 4.72
N GLN A 3 -19.16 3.75 3.91
CA GLN A 3 -19.29 3.38 2.50
C GLN A 3 -19.95 2.00 2.28
N ASN A 4 -19.59 0.98 3.08
CA ASN A 4 -20.25 -0.33 2.98
C ASN A 4 -21.74 -0.22 3.32
N ARG A 5 -22.09 0.59 4.33
CA ARG A 5 -23.49 0.83 4.70
C ARG A 5 -24.23 1.58 3.59
N ALA A 6 -23.63 2.63 3.04
CA ALA A 6 -24.19 3.39 1.92
C ALA A 6 -24.42 2.50 0.69
N GLY A 7 -23.42 1.67 0.31
CA GLY A 7 -23.55 0.76 -0.82
C GLY A 7 -24.70 -0.23 -0.65
N ARG A 8 -24.88 -0.80 0.55
CA ARG A 8 -26.02 -1.68 0.84
C ARG A 8 -27.36 -0.96 0.73
N ILE A 9 -27.47 0.25 1.27
CA ILE A 9 -28.70 1.05 1.21
C ILE A 9 -29.06 1.36 -0.25
N ILE A 10 -28.09 1.78 -1.07
CA ILE A 10 -28.32 2.10 -2.48
C ILE A 10 -28.76 0.87 -3.28
N MET A 11 -28.15 -0.30 -3.03
CA MET A 11 -28.45 -1.54 -3.74
C MET A 11 -29.63 -2.33 -3.15
N GLY A 12 -30.22 -1.87 -2.05
CA GLY A 12 -31.30 -2.58 -1.36
C GLY A 12 -30.87 -3.89 -0.68
N TYR A 13 -29.58 -4.07 -0.40
CA TYR A 13 -29.08 -5.31 0.19
C TYR A 13 -29.29 -5.38 1.72
N PRO A 14 -29.58 -6.57 2.25
CA PRO A 14 -29.74 -6.78 3.69
C PRO A 14 -28.42 -6.59 4.43
N ASN A 15 -28.49 -6.40 5.76
CA ASN A 15 -27.33 -6.22 6.64
C ASN A 15 -26.59 -7.54 6.95
N GLU A 16 -26.52 -8.43 5.97
CA GLU A 16 -25.86 -9.73 6.09
C GLU A 16 -24.38 -9.66 5.68
N HIS A 17 -23.61 -10.64 6.15
CA HIS A 17 -22.21 -10.80 5.76
C HIS A 17 -22.11 -11.08 4.25
N GLY A 18 -21.10 -10.50 3.57
CA GLY A 18 -20.87 -10.68 2.12
C GLY A 18 -21.62 -9.70 1.22
N CYS A 19 -22.83 -9.26 1.58
CA CYS A 19 -23.64 -8.31 0.79
C CYS A 19 -22.95 -6.96 0.53
N SER A 20 -22.03 -6.57 1.41
CA SER A 20 -21.29 -5.30 1.24
C SER A 20 -20.30 -5.34 0.10
N GLU A 21 -19.61 -6.46 -0.13
CA GLU A 21 -18.62 -6.56 -1.20
C GLU A 21 -19.32 -6.60 -2.56
N ALA A 22 -20.40 -7.38 -2.66
CA ALA A 22 -21.28 -7.37 -3.84
C ALA A 22 -21.82 -5.96 -4.16
N ALA A 23 -22.28 -5.21 -3.13
CA ALA A 23 -22.74 -3.84 -3.31
C ALA A 23 -21.64 -2.92 -3.87
N LEU A 24 -20.43 -3.03 -3.34
CA LEU A 24 -19.32 -2.19 -3.77
C LEU A 24 -18.89 -2.55 -5.19
N THR A 25 -18.82 -3.84 -5.53
CA THR A 25 -18.52 -4.29 -6.90
C THR A 25 -19.57 -3.80 -7.89
N ALA A 26 -20.85 -3.92 -7.56
CA ALA A 26 -21.95 -3.44 -8.40
C ALA A 26 -21.90 -1.92 -8.63
N LEU A 27 -21.46 -1.16 -7.62
CA LEU A 27 -21.29 0.30 -7.71
C LEU A 27 -19.95 0.73 -8.30
N GLY A 28 -19.04 -0.20 -8.62
CA GLY A 28 -17.66 0.12 -9.01
C GLY A 28 -16.83 0.79 -7.90
N TRP A 29 -17.27 0.65 -6.65
CA TRP A 29 -16.63 1.27 -5.49
C TRP A 29 -15.52 0.39 -4.92
N LYS A 30 -14.43 1.03 -4.47
CA LYS A 30 -13.29 0.31 -3.87
C LYS A 30 -13.66 -0.33 -2.52
N THR A 31 -13.23 -1.56 -2.33
CA THR A 31 -13.35 -2.28 -1.06
C THR A 31 -12.50 -1.62 0.03
N LEU A 32 -12.80 -1.94 1.30
CA LEU A 32 -11.99 -1.44 2.42
C LEU A 32 -10.54 -1.93 2.35
N LYS A 33 -10.34 -3.18 1.89
CA LYS A 33 -9.02 -3.80 1.75
C LYS A 33 -8.17 -3.01 0.76
N GLU A 34 -8.77 -2.64 -0.37
CA GLU A 34 -8.12 -1.86 -1.43
C GLU A 34 -7.77 -0.45 -0.97
N ARG A 35 -8.71 0.25 -0.33
CA ARG A 35 -8.43 1.58 0.19
C ARG A 35 -7.32 1.58 1.23
N ARG A 36 -7.29 0.58 2.13
CA ARG A 36 -6.20 0.41 3.11
C ARG A 36 -4.87 0.12 2.42
N PHE A 37 -4.86 -0.66 1.34
CA PHE A 37 -3.68 -0.90 0.54
C PHE A 37 -3.17 0.39 -0.10
N GLU A 38 -4.04 1.13 -0.80
CA GLU A 38 -3.71 2.40 -1.46
C GLU A 38 -3.20 3.45 -0.47
N SER A 39 -3.92 3.67 0.64
CA SER A 39 -3.49 4.62 1.68
C SER A 39 -2.14 4.25 2.27
N LYS A 40 -1.85 2.96 2.47
CA LYS A 40 -0.54 2.51 2.97
C LYS A 40 0.56 2.72 1.93
N ALA A 41 0.30 2.40 0.67
CA ALA A 41 1.26 2.62 -0.43
C ALA A 41 1.62 4.10 -0.59
N ILE A 42 0.60 4.97 -0.58
CA ILE A 42 0.76 6.44 -0.64
C ILE A 42 1.56 6.95 0.57
N LEU A 43 1.28 6.43 1.76
CA LEU A 43 2.04 6.79 2.96
C LEU A 43 3.52 6.42 2.82
N MET A 44 3.82 5.23 2.32
CA MET A 44 5.20 4.79 2.08
C MET A 44 5.91 5.67 1.04
N TYR A 45 5.23 6.01 -0.07
CA TYR A 45 5.75 6.96 -1.05
C TYR A 45 6.11 8.29 -0.38
N LYS A 46 5.20 8.86 0.41
CA LYS A 46 5.46 10.12 1.12
C LYS A 46 6.63 10.04 2.10
N ILE A 47 6.80 8.92 2.80
CA ILE A 47 7.92 8.71 3.74
C ILE A 47 9.26 8.65 2.99
N ILE A 48 9.30 7.91 1.89
CA ILE A 48 10.53 7.71 1.10
C ILE A 48 10.94 9.01 0.40
N HIS A 49 9.99 9.71 -0.20
CA HIS A 49 10.19 10.99 -0.88
C HIS A 49 10.22 12.20 0.07
N ARG A 50 10.33 11.99 1.40
CA ARG A 50 10.47 13.06 2.41
C ARG A 50 9.30 14.05 2.47
N PHE A 51 8.11 13.68 1.99
CA PHE A 51 6.87 14.45 2.13
C PHE A 51 6.14 14.18 3.45
N ALA A 52 6.59 13.23 4.26
CA ALA A 52 6.06 12.93 5.59
C ALA A 52 6.82 13.71 6.69
N PRO A 53 6.21 13.93 7.87
CA PRO A 53 6.91 14.50 9.03
C PRO A 53 8.27 13.82 9.29
N THR A 54 9.26 14.61 9.69
CA THR A 54 10.65 14.15 9.91
C THR A 54 10.74 12.97 10.88
N ALA A 55 9.99 13.01 11.98
CA ALA A 55 9.93 11.92 12.95
C ALA A 55 9.52 10.56 12.32
N LEU A 56 8.56 10.56 11.39
CA LEU A 56 8.18 9.34 10.67
C LEU A 56 9.28 8.93 9.71
N THR A 57 9.83 9.89 9.00
CA THR A 57 10.89 9.70 8.00
C THR A 57 12.16 9.09 8.61
N GLU A 58 12.54 9.49 9.82
CA GLU A 58 13.70 8.97 10.56
C GLU A 58 13.56 7.50 10.95
N ILE A 59 12.36 7.06 11.33
CA ILE A 59 12.06 5.64 11.68
C ILE A 59 12.40 4.71 10.49
N PHE A 60 12.09 5.14 9.27
CA PHE A 60 12.37 4.35 8.06
C PHE A 60 13.78 4.58 7.52
N SER A 61 14.36 5.76 7.75
CA SER A 61 15.74 6.07 7.34
C SER A 61 16.75 5.24 8.14
N SER A 62 16.59 5.18 9.46
CA SER A 62 17.42 4.36 10.35
C SER A 62 17.34 2.88 10.00
N ALA A 63 16.16 2.39 9.61
CA ALA A 63 15.97 1.01 9.16
C ALA A 63 16.64 0.75 7.79
N SER A 64 16.57 1.69 6.84
CA SER A 64 17.17 1.56 5.51
C SER A 64 18.70 1.67 5.48
N VAL A 65 19.27 2.52 6.34
CA VAL A 65 20.71 2.85 6.35
C VAL A 65 21.55 1.77 7.05
N ALA A 66 20.95 0.96 7.94
CA ALA A 66 21.69 0.02 8.77
C ALA A 66 22.46 -1.07 7.99
N ARG A 67 22.20 -1.31 6.68
CA ARG A 67 22.99 -2.24 5.84
C ARG A 67 23.13 -1.88 4.36
N SER A 68 22.91 -0.64 3.94
CA SER A 68 23.25 -0.19 2.58
C SER A 68 24.76 0.10 2.42
N HIS A 69 25.61 -0.66 3.12
CA HIS A 69 27.02 -0.78 2.78
C HIS A 69 27.16 -1.91 1.74
N ASP A 70 27.34 -1.50 0.48
CA ASP A 70 28.50 -1.90 -0.34
C ASP A 70 28.22 -2.34 -1.79
N TYR A 71 26.97 -2.50 -2.26
CA TYR A 71 26.75 -2.90 -3.67
C TYR A 71 25.52 -2.24 -4.32
N ASN A 72 25.78 -1.33 -5.27
CA ASN A 72 24.79 -0.80 -6.22
C ASN A 72 24.44 -1.87 -7.25
N LEU A 73 23.44 -2.71 -6.98
CA LEU A 73 22.75 -3.41 -8.06
C LEU A 73 21.62 -2.52 -8.56
N ARG A 74 21.47 -2.35 -9.87
CA ARG A 74 20.40 -1.56 -10.54
C ARG A 74 18.94 -1.89 -10.10
N ASN A 75 18.73 -2.90 -9.26
CA ASN A 75 17.44 -3.32 -8.71
C ASN A 75 17.31 -3.12 -7.17
N SER A 76 18.34 -2.59 -6.50
CA SER A 76 18.36 -2.31 -5.06
C SER A 76 18.00 -0.87 -4.71
N ASP A 77 18.03 0.07 -5.66
CA ASP A 77 17.93 1.52 -5.41
C ASP A 77 16.65 2.00 -4.72
N MET A 78 15.60 1.16 -4.64
CA MET A 78 14.36 1.49 -3.93
C MET A 78 13.79 0.36 -3.07
N LYS A 79 14.58 -0.68 -2.75
CA LYS A 79 14.11 -1.70 -1.79
C LYS A 79 14.51 -1.28 -0.38
N LEU A 80 13.52 -1.09 0.48
CA LEU A 80 13.74 -0.78 1.89
C LEU A 80 14.14 -2.04 2.64
N TYR A 81 15.07 -1.93 3.59
CA TYR A 81 15.43 -3.06 4.45
C TYR A 81 14.23 -3.48 5.30
N LEU A 82 13.87 -4.76 5.19
CA LEU A 82 12.79 -5.34 5.98
C LEU A 82 13.36 -5.82 7.33
N PRO A 83 12.97 -5.21 8.47
CA PRO A 83 13.44 -5.67 9.77
C PRO A 83 12.93 -7.09 10.03
N PHE A 84 13.78 -7.97 10.58
CA PHE A 84 13.33 -9.30 11.03
C PHE A 84 12.38 -9.13 12.22
N PRO A 85 11.08 -9.44 12.07
CA PRO A 85 10.12 -9.17 13.11
C PRO A 85 10.26 -10.23 14.21
N LYS A 86 10.61 -9.81 15.42
CA LYS A 86 10.74 -10.69 16.58
C LYS A 86 9.39 -11.09 17.19
N THR A 87 8.30 -10.43 16.80
CA THR A 87 6.93 -10.66 17.30
C THR A 87 5.88 -10.52 16.21
N GLU A 88 4.75 -11.22 16.35
CA GLU A 88 3.57 -11.07 15.47
C GLU A 88 3.00 -9.65 15.50
N TYR A 89 3.12 -8.95 16.63
CA TYR A 89 2.73 -7.55 16.74
C TYR A 89 3.56 -6.66 15.81
N LEU A 90 4.89 -6.87 15.78
CA LEU A 90 5.78 -6.12 14.89
C LEU A 90 5.48 -6.40 13.41
N LYS A 91 5.01 -7.60 13.04
CA LYS A 91 4.56 -7.90 11.66
C LYS A 91 3.36 -7.05 11.22
N LYS A 92 2.55 -6.57 12.15
CA LYS A 92 1.38 -5.71 11.88
C LYS A 92 1.73 -4.22 11.83
N SER A 93 2.91 -3.84 12.31
CA SER A 93 3.38 -2.46 12.30
C SER A 93 3.58 -1.92 10.87
N ILE A 94 3.51 -0.59 10.72
CA ILE A 94 3.78 0.07 9.43
C ILE A 94 5.26 -0.08 9.05
N SER A 95 6.17 -0.10 10.03
CA SER A 95 7.61 -0.28 9.78
C SER A 95 7.95 -1.62 9.14
N PHE A 96 7.22 -2.70 9.47
CA PHE A 96 7.39 -3.98 8.78
C PHE A 96 6.47 -4.11 7.56
N ASN A 97 5.15 -3.97 7.77
CA ASN A 97 4.15 -4.26 6.75
C ASN A 97 4.16 -3.23 5.62
N GLY A 98 4.45 -1.97 5.93
CA GLY A 98 4.62 -0.91 4.94
C GLY A 98 5.86 -1.11 4.08
N VAL A 99 6.99 -1.48 4.70
CA VAL A 99 8.23 -1.84 3.96
C VAL A 99 7.99 -3.04 3.06
N LYS A 100 7.36 -4.11 3.59
CA LYS A 100 7.00 -5.28 2.78
C LYS A 100 6.12 -4.89 1.60
N LEU A 101 5.04 -4.15 1.85
CA LEU A 101 4.15 -3.68 0.79
C LEU A 101 4.92 -2.90 -0.28
N TRP A 102 5.79 -1.97 0.13
CA TRP A 102 6.58 -1.17 -0.79
C TRP A 102 7.50 -2.04 -1.66
N ASN A 103 8.22 -2.99 -1.04
CA ASN A 103 9.12 -3.88 -1.76
C ASN A 103 8.39 -4.83 -2.72
N ASP A 104 7.13 -5.17 -2.43
CA ASP A 104 6.27 -6.00 -3.28
C ASP A 104 5.67 -5.19 -4.46
N LEU A 105 5.86 -3.86 -4.52
CA LEU A 105 5.43 -3.04 -5.65
C LEU A 105 6.37 -3.21 -6.86
N PRO A 106 5.80 -3.22 -8.09
CA PRO A 106 6.59 -3.19 -9.32
C PRO A 106 7.55 -1.99 -9.34
N ILE A 107 8.70 -2.17 -9.99
CA ILE A 107 9.76 -1.16 -10.01
C ILE A 107 9.29 0.14 -10.68
N GLU A 108 8.43 0.03 -11.68
CA GLU A 108 7.85 1.15 -12.41
C GLU A 108 6.98 2.01 -11.49
N VAL A 109 6.21 1.37 -10.59
CA VAL A 109 5.38 2.08 -9.61
C VAL A 109 6.26 2.78 -8.58
N ARG A 110 7.33 2.13 -8.12
CA ARG A 110 8.24 2.71 -7.11
C ARG A 110 9.01 3.90 -7.67
N ASN A 111 9.46 3.83 -8.92
CA ASN A 111 10.23 4.88 -9.59
C ASN A 111 9.37 6.07 -10.08
N ALA A 112 8.10 6.16 -9.67
CA ALA A 112 7.23 7.25 -10.07
C ALA A 112 7.76 8.62 -9.62
N GLU A 113 7.95 9.53 -10.58
CA GLU A 113 8.54 10.86 -10.36
C GLU A 113 7.67 11.79 -9.50
N SER A 114 6.36 11.55 -9.47
CA SER A 114 5.42 12.34 -8.68
C SER A 114 4.35 11.47 -8.05
N LEU A 115 3.72 12.00 -7.00
CA LEU A 115 2.58 11.34 -6.35
C LEU A 115 1.39 11.13 -7.30
N GLY A 116 1.22 12.00 -8.29
CA GLY A 116 0.18 11.86 -9.32
C GLY A 116 0.43 10.64 -10.21
N ILE A 117 1.65 10.52 -10.72
CA ILE A 117 2.09 9.37 -11.53
C ILE A 117 2.02 8.09 -10.72
N PHE A 118 2.46 8.13 -9.45
CA PHE A 118 2.39 7.00 -8.53
C PHE A 118 0.96 6.47 -8.37
N ASN A 119 -0.01 7.36 -8.12
CA ASN A 119 -1.42 6.97 -7.98
C ASN A 119 -1.99 6.34 -9.26
N SER A 120 -1.63 6.89 -10.43
CA SER A 120 -2.05 6.35 -11.72
C SER A 120 -1.49 4.93 -11.94
N LEU A 121 -0.19 4.75 -11.75
CA LEU A 121 0.48 3.45 -11.89
C LEU A 121 -0.02 2.40 -10.87
N LEU A 122 -0.33 2.83 -9.65
CA LEU A 122 -0.87 1.96 -8.61
C LEU A 122 -2.31 1.50 -8.92
N CYS A 123 -3.10 2.34 -9.59
CA CYS A 123 -4.41 1.92 -10.11
C CYS A 123 -4.25 0.95 -11.28
N ALA A 124 -3.31 1.21 -12.20
CA ALA A 124 -3.08 0.38 -13.38
C ALA A 124 -2.59 -1.05 -13.03
N THR A 125 -1.63 -1.16 -12.11
CA THR A 125 -1.09 -2.45 -11.64
C THR A 125 -2.12 -3.33 -10.92
N ARG A 126 -3.23 -2.75 -10.50
CA ARG A 126 -4.35 -3.48 -9.91
C ARG A 126 -5.29 -4.04 -10.98
N LEU A 127 -5.49 -3.34 -12.10
CA LEU A 127 -6.33 -3.82 -13.20
C LEU A 127 -5.76 -5.08 -13.83
N SER A 128 -4.42 -5.14 -14.01
CA SER A 128 -3.75 -6.31 -14.58
C SER A 128 -3.84 -7.58 -13.72
N ARG A 129 -4.01 -7.44 -12.39
CA ARG A 129 -4.18 -8.57 -11.47
C ARG A 129 -5.61 -9.13 -11.42
N SER A 130 -6.60 -8.40 -11.95
CA SER A 130 -8.02 -8.84 -11.95
C SER A 130 -8.42 -9.61 -13.22
N THR A 131 -7.58 -9.58 -14.27
CA THR A 131 -7.83 -10.21 -15.58
C THR A 131 -7.23 -11.61 -15.72
N SER A 132 -6.65 -12.17 -14.67
CA SER A 132 -6.17 -13.55 -14.63
C SER A 132 -7.15 -14.43 -13.85
N LEU A 133 -8.28 -14.74 -14.48
CA LEU A 133 -9.19 -15.83 -14.10
C LEU A 133 -9.50 -16.65 -15.35
#